data_AF-A0A519F7Q6-F1
#
_entry.id   AF-A0A519F7Q6-F1
#
_cell.length_a   1.000
_cell.length_b   1.000
_cell.length_c   1.000
_cell.angle_alpha   90.00
_cell.angle_beta   90.00
_cell.angle_gamma   90.00
#
_symmetry.space_group_name_H-M   'P 1'
#
loop_
_entity.id
_entity.type
_entity.pdbx_description
1 polymer ?
#
loop_
_entity_poly.entity_id
_entity_poly.type
_entity_poly.pdbx_seq_one_letter_code
_entity_poly.pdbx_strand_id
1 'polypeptide(L)'
;MRLPNSYRPESDVVSHRLAALTGALDWHAAAAVAAPWVQQVRRHPPPFWAMESLLREYPISSVEGLALMRLAEALLRVPDAETAIALTADQLGRADFDGAADSALARLSSSAIALSKKFLPEADHAPGLMAKLGARTVVAATLRAVQLLGRQFVLGQTIQEAMREAKSARGKQGQLRFSYDMLGEGARTSADAGRYLQSYLDAIDAIAASADRSAAPSRNDGISIKLSALHPRYEDAQRERVLRELVPAVWQLCERAAD
;
A
#
# COMPACT_ATOMS: atom_id res chain seq x y z
N MET A 1 18.25 -2.55 -30.42
CA MET A 1 18.35 -1.08 -30.23
C MET A 1 18.43 -0.78 -28.75
N ARG A 2 19.41 0.01 -28.27
CA ARG A 2 19.44 0.49 -26.88
C ARG A 2 18.68 1.81 -26.81
N LEU A 3 17.92 2.03 -25.73
CA LEU A 3 17.33 3.34 -25.45
C LEU A 3 18.44 4.39 -25.26
N PRO A 4 18.18 5.67 -25.57
CA PRO A 4 19.15 6.74 -25.30
C PRO A 4 19.45 6.87 -23.80
N ASN A 5 20.61 7.44 -23.46
CA ASN A 5 20.96 7.71 -22.07
C ASN A 5 19.89 8.62 -21.42
N SER A 6 19.40 8.22 -20.25
CA SER A 6 18.40 8.96 -19.49
C SER A 6 19.00 10.13 -18.71
N TYR A 7 20.30 10.11 -18.39
CA TYR A 7 20.97 11.21 -17.70
C TYR A 7 21.26 12.35 -18.69
N ARG A 8 20.37 13.34 -18.73
CA ARG A 8 20.39 14.47 -19.67
C ARG A 8 20.11 15.78 -18.94
N PRO A 9 20.58 16.93 -19.46
CA PRO A 9 20.24 18.25 -18.91
C PRO A 9 18.72 18.47 -18.93
N GLU A 10 18.17 18.89 -17.79
CA GLU A 10 16.73 19.11 -17.63
C GLU A 10 16.20 20.17 -18.62
N SER A 11 16.94 21.28 -18.79
CA SER A 11 16.59 22.38 -19.70
C SER A 11 16.32 21.90 -21.13
N ASP A 12 17.16 21.00 -21.61
CA ASP A 12 17.10 20.49 -22.99
C ASP A 12 15.91 19.56 -23.15
N VAL A 13 15.66 18.70 -22.16
CA VAL A 13 14.53 17.78 -22.13
C VAL A 13 13.22 18.57 -22.08
N VAL A 14 13.10 19.56 -21.19
CA VAL A 14 11.91 20.41 -21.06
C VAL A 14 11.66 21.19 -22.35
N SER A 15 12.68 21.85 -22.90
CA SER A 15 12.55 22.63 -24.13
C SER A 15 12.08 21.75 -25.30
N HIS A 16 12.69 20.58 -25.47
CA HIS A 16 12.32 19.63 -26.51
C HIS A 16 10.88 19.09 -26.33
N ARG A 17 10.46 18.81 -25.09
CA ARG A 17 9.09 18.32 -24.81
C ARG A 17 8.05 19.41 -25.01
N LEU A 18 8.32 20.65 -24.60
CA LEU A 18 7.42 21.79 -24.85
C LEU A 18 7.25 22.06 -26.35
N ALA A 19 8.33 22.01 -27.11
CA ALA A 19 8.27 22.11 -28.57
C ALA A 19 7.39 21.00 -29.17
N ALA A 20 7.54 19.75 -28.71
CA ALA A 20 6.72 18.63 -29.18
C ALA A 20 5.23 18.74 -28.81
N LEU A 21 4.90 19.45 -27.73
CA LEU A 21 3.52 19.69 -27.30
C LEU A 21 2.89 20.92 -27.96
N THR A 22 3.68 21.79 -28.59
CA THR A 22 3.20 23.03 -29.20
C THR A 22 2.22 22.70 -30.33
N GLY A 23 0.97 23.15 -30.18
CA GLY A 23 -0.12 22.86 -31.13
C GLY A 23 -0.72 21.46 -31.03
N ALA A 24 -0.12 20.55 -30.24
CA ALA A 24 -0.64 19.20 -30.01
C ALA A 24 -1.62 19.14 -28.82
N LEU A 25 -1.54 20.10 -27.89
CA LEU A 25 -2.38 20.14 -26.71
C LEU A 25 -2.98 21.53 -26.51
N ASP A 26 -4.31 21.58 -26.37
CA ASP A 26 -5.02 22.75 -25.86
C ASP A 26 -5.19 22.62 -24.34
N TRP A 27 -4.40 23.39 -23.60
CA TRP A 27 -4.42 23.39 -22.14
C TRP A 27 -5.76 23.84 -21.55
N HIS A 28 -6.44 24.77 -22.21
CA HIS A 28 -7.74 25.25 -21.74
C HIS A 28 -8.80 24.17 -21.92
N ALA A 29 -8.83 23.52 -23.09
CA ALA A 29 -9.73 22.38 -23.33
C ALA A 29 -9.45 21.22 -22.37
N ALA A 30 -8.17 20.88 -22.13
CA ALA A 30 -7.79 19.83 -21.18
C ALA A 30 -8.23 20.16 -19.75
N ALA A 31 -8.03 21.41 -19.30
CA ALA A 31 -8.49 21.86 -17.98
C ALA A 31 -10.02 21.80 -17.86
N ALA A 32 -10.76 22.17 -18.89
CA ALA A 32 -12.22 22.10 -18.91
C ALA A 32 -12.73 20.65 -18.78
N VAL A 33 -12.07 19.68 -19.45
CA VAL A 33 -12.40 18.25 -19.34
C VAL A 33 -12.05 17.70 -17.95
N ALA A 34 -10.94 18.13 -17.35
CA ALA A 34 -10.50 17.65 -16.04
C ALA A 34 -11.26 18.27 -14.86
N ALA A 35 -11.78 19.49 -15.00
CA ALA A 35 -12.41 20.24 -13.91
C ALA A 35 -13.57 19.48 -13.23
N PRO A 36 -14.49 18.82 -13.95
CA PRO A 36 -15.55 18.02 -13.33
C PRO A 36 -15.01 16.89 -12.45
N TRP A 37 -13.92 16.22 -12.84
CA TRP A 37 -13.33 15.14 -12.06
C TRP A 37 -12.74 15.66 -10.75
N VAL A 38 -11.99 16.77 -10.82
CA VAL A 38 -11.45 17.44 -9.62
C VAL A 38 -12.58 17.89 -8.68
N GLN A 39 -13.66 18.46 -9.22
CA GLN A 39 -14.81 18.87 -8.44
C GLN A 39 -15.52 17.68 -7.79
N GLN A 40 -15.67 16.55 -8.50
CA GLN A 40 -16.28 15.34 -7.93
C GLN A 40 -15.46 14.77 -6.77
N VAL A 41 -14.13 14.71 -6.89
CA VAL A 41 -13.25 14.29 -5.79
C VAL A 41 -13.38 15.22 -4.59
N ARG A 42 -13.42 16.55 -4.81
CA ARG A 42 -13.59 17.54 -3.72
C ARG A 42 -14.95 17.46 -3.03
N ARG A 43 -16.02 17.11 -3.76
CA ARG A 43 -17.38 16.95 -3.21
C ARG A 43 -17.58 15.66 -2.43
N HIS A 44 -16.75 14.64 -2.70
CA HIS A 44 -16.78 13.35 -2.03
C HIS A 44 -15.44 13.11 -1.35
N PRO A 45 -15.09 13.91 -0.32
CA PRO A 45 -13.84 13.71 0.39
C PRO A 45 -13.80 12.28 0.95
N PRO A 46 -12.62 11.65 0.97
CA PRO A 46 -12.47 10.35 1.59
C PRO A 46 -12.90 10.44 3.07
N PRO A 47 -13.45 9.37 3.64
CA PRO A 47 -13.87 9.37 5.05
C PRO A 47 -12.73 9.82 5.97
N PHE A 48 -13.03 10.42 7.13
CA PHE A 48 -11.99 10.93 8.05
C PHE A 48 -11.02 9.84 8.56
N TRP A 49 -11.44 8.58 8.53
CA TRP A 49 -10.63 7.40 8.87
C TRP A 49 -9.80 6.88 7.68
N ALA A 50 -9.87 7.53 6.52
CA ALA A 50 -9.01 7.24 5.38
C ALA A 50 -7.61 7.79 5.62
N MET A 51 -6.61 7.06 5.12
CA MET A 51 -5.19 7.36 5.30
C MET A 51 -4.84 8.80 4.92
N GLU A 52 -5.44 9.37 3.88
CA GLU A 52 -5.14 10.73 3.41
C GLU A 52 -5.47 11.82 4.44
N SER A 53 -6.46 11.59 5.31
CA SER A 53 -6.78 12.52 6.40
C SER A 53 -5.74 12.40 7.53
N LEU A 54 -5.33 11.18 7.85
CA LEU A 54 -4.32 10.88 8.86
C LEU A 54 -2.91 11.32 8.44
N LEU A 55 -2.53 11.15 7.17
CA LEU A 55 -1.26 11.64 6.62
C LEU A 55 -1.22 13.15 6.39
N ARG A 56 -2.37 13.80 6.24
CA ARG A 56 -2.44 15.27 6.20
C ARG A 56 -2.17 15.86 7.59
N GLU A 57 -2.65 15.20 8.63
CA GLU A 57 -2.42 15.60 10.03
C GLU A 57 -1.03 15.15 10.52
N TYR A 58 -0.53 14.00 10.02
CA TYR A 58 0.78 13.41 10.36
C TYR A 58 1.50 12.90 9.10
N PRO A 59 2.21 13.77 8.36
CA PRO A 59 2.95 13.38 7.17
C PRO A 59 3.98 12.27 7.44
N ILE A 60 4.18 11.34 6.51
CA ILE A 60 5.17 10.24 6.64
C ILE A 60 6.61 10.76 6.82
N SER A 61 6.87 11.98 6.34
CA SER A 61 8.15 12.67 6.54
C SER A 61 8.37 13.12 7.99
N SER A 62 7.36 13.07 8.84
CA SER A 62 7.45 13.39 10.27
C SER A 62 7.77 12.14 11.10
N VAL A 63 8.39 12.35 12.25
CA VAL A 63 8.74 11.25 13.19
C VAL A 63 7.48 10.55 13.68
N GLU A 64 6.42 11.33 13.91
CA GLU A 64 5.11 10.88 14.38
C GLU A 64 4.38 10.07 13.30
N GLY A 65 4.37 10.55 12.05
CA GLY A 65 3.79 9.83 10.92
C GLY A 65 4.50 8.48 10.69
N LEU A 66 5.83 8.46 10.77
CA LEU A 66 6.61 7.22 10.67
C LEU A 66 6.32 6.25 11.83
N ALA A 67 6.20 6.74 13.06
CA ALA A 67 5.88 5.91 14.23
C ALA A 67 4.47 5.30 14.11
N LEU A 68 3.50 6.08 13.62
CA LEU A 68 2.13 5.64 13.40
C LEU A 68 2.05 4.55 12.32
N MET A 69 2.82 4.67 11.23
CA MET A 69 2.92 3.63 10.21
C MET A 69 3.58 2.35 10.73
N ARG A 70 4.62 2.47 11.57
CA ARG A 70 5.27 1.31 12.22
C ARG A 70 4.35 0.59 13.19
N LEU A 71 3.58 1.32 13.99
CA LEU A 71 2.56 0.74 14.87
C LEU A 71 1.49 0.03 14.04
N ALA A 72 1.01 0.67 12.97
CA ALA A 72 0.04 0.07 12.07
C ALA A 72 0.56 -1.25 11.46
N GLU A 73 1.79 -1.26 10.97
CA GLU A 73 2.46 -2.46 10.44
C GLU A 73 2.60 -3.56 11.50
N ALA A 74 3.07 -3.21 12.70
CA ALA A 74 3.24 -4.16 13.80
C ALA A 74 1.91 -4.83 14.15
N LEU A 75 0.82 -4.06 14.24
CA LEU A 75 -0.51 -4.57 14.57
C LEU A 75 -1.13 -5.42 13.46
N LEU A 76 -0.77 -5.18 12.19
CA LEU A 76 -1.18 -6.04 11.06
C LEU A 76 -0.46 -7.40 11.05
N ARG A 77 0.72 -7.49 11.67
CA ARG A 77 1.50 -8.74 11.78
C ARG A 77 1.06 -9.61 12.97
N VAL A 78 0.23 -9.09 13.87
CA VAL A 78 -0.28 -9.86 15.01
C VAL A 78 -1.56 -10.60 14.55
N PRO A 79 -1.54 -11.94 14.50
CA PRO A 79 -2.62 -12.72 13.89
C PRO A 79 -3.90 -12.74 14.74
N ASP A 80 -3.80 -12.56 16.05
CA ASP A 80 -4.94 -12.57 16.96
C ASP A 80 -5.22 -11.18 17.56
N ALA A 81 -6.51 -10.85 17.68
CA ALA A 81 -6.93 -9.54 18.12
C ALA A 81 -6.56 -9.25 19.58
N GLU A 82 -6.48 -10.27 20.45
CA GLU A 82 -6.17 -10.06 21.88
C GLU A 82 -4.71 -9.64 22.07
N THR A 83 -3.77 -10.28 21.38
CA THR A 83 -2.36 -9.92 21.40
C THR A 83 -2.13 -8.55 20.75
N ALA A 84 -2.87 -8.24 19.68
CA ALA A 84 -2.78 -6.93 19.05
C ALA A 84 -3.28 -5.83 20.00
N ILE A 85 -4.32 -6.13 20.81
CA ILE A 85 -4.82 -5.23 21.86
C ILE A 85 -3.75 -5.02 22.94
N ALA A 86 -3.13 -6.10 23.42
CA ALA A 86 -2.10 -6.04 24.45
C ALA A 86 -0.85 -5.26 23.99
N LEU A 87 -0.40 -5.48 22.75
CA LEU A 87 0.74 -4.78 22.15
C LEU A 87 0.45 -3.29 21.97
N THR A 88 -0.76 -2.93 21.50
CA THR A 88 -1.17 -1.53 21.35
C THR A 88 -1.18 -0.80 22.69
N ALA A 89 -1.70 -1.46 23.74
CA ALA A 89 -1.73 -0.89 25.09
C ALA A 89 -0.32 -0.66 25.66
N ASP A 90 0.61 -1.60 25.45
CA ASP A 90 2.01 -1.46 25.88
C ASP A 90 2.75 -0.35 25.11
N GLN A 91 2.55 -0.24 23.80
CA GLN A 91 3.22 0.78 22.98
C GLN A 91 2.66 2.20 23.21
N LEU A 92 1.33 2.35 23.31
CA LEU A 92 0.70 3.64 23.61
C LEU A 92 1.00 4.10 25.05
N GLY A 93 1.23 3.18 25.99
CA GLY A 93 1.65 3.51 27.36
C GLY A 93 3.09 4.02 27.47
N ARG A 94 3.94 3.78 26.47
CA ARG A 94 5.37 4.17 26.44
C ARG A 94 5.65 5.42 25.62
N ALA A 95 4.74 5.83 24.74
CA ALA A 95 4.92 6.97 23.87
C ALA A 95 4.46 8.27 24.55
N ASP A 96 5.38 9.21 24.72
CA ASP A 96 5.12 10.53 25.30
C ASP A 96 4.58 11.46 24.20
N PHE A 97 3.26 11.57 24.09
CA PHE A 97 2.57 12.33 23.03
C PHE A 97 2.35 13.82 23.37
N ASP A 98 2.99 14.34 24.42
CA ASP A 98 2.78 15.71 24.94
C ASP A 98 3.11 16.86 23.96
N GLY A 99 3.69 16.57 22.80
CA GLY A 99 4.12 17.58 21.82
C GLY A 99 3.11 17.99 20.74
N ALA A 100 1.97 17.31 20.58
CA ALA A 100 1.02 17.61 19.49
C ALA A 100 -0.11 18.52 19.98
N ALA A 101 0.05 19.82 19.80
CA ALA A 101 -1.01 20.80 20.05
C ALA A 101 -2.24 20.55 19.14
N ASP A 102 -3.37 20.26 19.79
CA ASP A 102 -4.75 20.40 19.32
C ASP A 102 -5.26 19.56 18.13
N SER A 103 -4.76 18.34 17.96
CA SER A 103 -5.28 17.37 16.98
C SER A 103 -6.33 16.41 17.58
N ALA A 104 -7.15 15.79 16.72
CA ALA A 104 -8.12 14.76 17.13
C ALA A 104 -7.41 13.52 17.71
N LEU A 105 -6.21 13.21 17.21
CA LEU A 105 -5.34 12.18 17.76
C LEU A 105 -4.64 12.61 19.06
N ALA A 106 -4.34 13.88 19.30
CA ALA A 106 -3.89 14.34 20.62
C ALA A 106 -5.03 14.23 21.66
N ARG A 107 -6.29 14.44 21.25
CA ARG A 107 -7.46 14.18 22.09
C ARG A 107 -7.74 12.69 22.29
N LEU A 108 -7.50 11.84 21.29
CA LEU A 108 -7.61 10.38 21.42
C LEU A 108 -6.44 9.77 22.20
N SER A 109 -5.21 10.27 22.01
CA SER A 109 -4.02 9.89 22.76
C SER A 109 -4.07 10.41 24.18
N SER A 110 -4.51 11.66 24.42
CA SER A 110 -4.75 12.13 25.79
C SER A 110 -5.93 11.40 26.44
N SER A 111 -6.97 11.03 25.69
CA SER A 111 -8.04 10.14 26.19
C SER A 111 -7.51 8.74 26.46
N ALA A 112 -6.68 8.16 25.59
CA ALA A 112 -6.09 6.83 25.75
C ALA A 112 -5.04 6.80 26.86
N ILE A 113 -4.25 7.87 27.05
CA ILE A 113 -3.29 8.05 28.14
C ILE A 113 -4.02 8.35 29.45
N ALA A 114 -5.06 9.19 29.47
CA ALA A 114 -5.87 9.43 30.67
C ALA A 114 -6.63 8.17 31.08
N LEU A 115 -7.09 7.38 30.10
CA LEU A 115 -7.65 6.06 30.32
C LEU A 115 -6.55 5.13 30.86
N SER A 116 -5.41 5.00 30.18
CA SER A 116 -4.28 4.15 30.58
C SER A 116 -3.71 4.50 31.96
N LYS A 117 -3.54 5.78 32.31
CA LYS A 117 -3.16 6.26 33.65
C LYS A 117 -4.19 5.93 34.73
N LYS A 118 -5.47 5.76 34.37
CA LYS A 118 -6.53 5.28 35.27
C LYS A 118 -6.57 3.74 35.38
N PHE A 119 -5.78 3.03 34.57
CA PHE A 119 -5.68 1.56 34.50
C PHE A 119 -4.30 0.99 34.84
N LEU A 120 -3.25 1.81 34.79
CA LEU A 120 -1.97 1.49 35.39
C LEU A 120 -2.17 1.49 36.90
N PRO A 121 -1.93 0.36 37.58
CA PRO A 121 -2.11 0.30 39.02
C PRO A 121 -1.11 1.28 39.66
N GLU A 122 -1.62 2.32 40.34
CA GLU A 122 -0.95 2.66 41.60
C GLU A 122 -1.06 1.42 42.48
N ALA A 123 0.02 1.14 43.21
CA ALA A 123 0.37 -0.16 43.78
C ALA A 123 -0.64 -0.83 44.74
N ASP A 124 -1.91 -0.39 44.82
CA ASP A 124 -2.90 -0.96 45.74
C ASP A 124 -4.38 -1.03 45.27
N HIS A 125 -4.77 -0.68 44.04
CA HIS A 125 -6.20 -0.81 43.64
C HIS A 125 -6.45 -1.43 42.26
N ALA A 126 -7.17 -2.55 42.24
CA ALA A 126 -7.55 -3.27 41.03
C ALA A 126 -8.59 -2.48 40.20
N PRO A 127 -8.38 -2.26 38.89
CA PRO A 127 -9.32 -1.51 38.07
C PRO A 127 -10.64 -2.26 37.86
N GLY A 128 -11.76 -1.54 38.01
CA GLY A 128 -13.12 -2.07 37.89
C GLY A 128 -13.45 -2.62 36.49
N LEU A 129 -14.42 -3.53 36.43
CA LEU A 129 -14.78 -4.29 35.22
C LEU A 129 -15.17 -3.39 34.03
N MET A 130 -15.99 -2.37 34.28
CA MET A 130 -16.44 -1.38 33.26
C MET A 130 -15.30 -0.62 32.62
N ALA A 131 -14.27 -0.42 33.41
CA ALA A 131 -13.14 0.38 33.09
C ALA A 131 -12.21 -0.46 32.16
N LYS A 132 -12.01 -1.76 32.46
CA LYS A 132 -11.36 -2.73 31.54
C LYS A 132 -12.11 -2.92 30.22
N LEU A 133 -13.44 -2.89 30.25
CA LEU A 133 -14.29 -2.98 29.04
C LEU A 133 -14.06 -1.77 28.11
N GLY A 134 -14.02 -0.54 28.65
CA GLY A 134 -13.81 0.67 27.86
C GLY A 134 -12.45 0.72 27.14
N ALA A 135 -11.37 0.32 27.81
CA ALA A 135 -10.04 0.26 27.21
C ALA A 135 -9.94 -0.78 26.09
N ARG A 136 -10.55 -1.96 26.27
CA ARG A 136 -10.62 -3.01 25.22
C ARG A 136 -11.38 -2.53 23.99
N THR A 137 -12.45 -1.75 24.17
CA THR A 137 -13.23 -1.19 23.06
C THR A 137 -12.45 -0.14 22.26
N VAL A 138 -11.73 0.77 22.92
CA VAL A 138 -10.91 1.79 22.24
C VAL A 138 -9.79 1.14 21.44
N VAL A 139 -9.07 0.19 22.03
CA VAL A 139 -7.98 -0.50 21.34
C VAL A 139 -8.50 -1.35 20.18
N ALA A 140 -9.62 -2.04 20.35
CA ALA A 140 -10.27 -2.76 19.25
C ALA A 140 -10.69 -1.82 18.10
N ALA A 141 -11.15 -0.60 18.41
CA ALA A 141 -11.47 0.41 17.40
C ALA A 141 -10.21 0.91 16.67
N THR A 142 -9.10 1.16 17.37
CA THR A 142 -7.81 1.54 16.78
C THR A 142 -7.23 0.44 15.90
N LEU A 143 -7.27 -0.82 16.35
CA LEU A 143 -6.89 -1.97 15.56
C LEU A 143 -7.73 -2.11 14.30
N ARG A 144 -9.05 -1.89 14.42
CA ARG A 144 -9.94 -1.95 13.29
C ARG A 144 -9.63 -0.83 12.29
N ALA A 145 -9.31 0.38 12.76
CA ALA A 145 -8.87 1.49 11.91
C ALA A 145 -7.55 1.15 11.18
N VAL A 146 -6.55 0.62 11.89
CA VAL A 146 -5.28 0.16 11.30
C VAL A 146 -5.49 -0.96 10.28
N GLN A 147 -6.34 -1.94 10.58
CA GLN A 147 -6.68 -3.02 9.65
C GLN A 147 -7.41 -2.50 8.41
N LEU A 148 -8.29 -1.51 8.57
CA LEU A 148 -8.96 -0.85 7.46
C LEU A 148 -7.98 -0.04 6.60
N LEU A 149 -6.98 0.60 7.21
CA LEU A 149 -5.88 1.25 6.50
C LEU A 149 -5.03 0.23 5.73
N GLY A 150 -4.71 -0.93 6.33
CA GLY A 150 -4.01 -2.02 5.67
C GLY A 150 -4.73 -2.52 4.40
N ARG A 151 -6.07 -2.62 4.43
CA ARG A 151 -6.89 -2.96 3.26
C ARG A 151 -6.90 -1.88 2.17
N GLN A 152 -6.50 -0.63 2.48
CA GLN A 152 -6.29 0.40 1.46
C GLN A 152 -4.97 0.21 0.70
N PHE A 153 -3.97 -0.45 1.29
CA PHE A 153 -2.68 -0.72 0.64
C PHE A 153 -2.58 -2.13 0.02
N VAL A 154 -3.18 -3.11 0.68
CA VAL A 154 -3.11 -4.51 0.28
C VAL A 154 -4.52 -5.02 0.07
N LEU A 155 -4.86 -5.29 -1.19
CA LEU A 155 -6.21 -5.73 -1.57
C LEU A 155 -6.58 -7.09 -0.94
N GLY A 156 -5.59 -7.94 -0.67
CA GLY A 156 -5.74 -9.20 0.05
C GLY A 156 -4.37 -9.77 0.43
N GLN A 157 -4.29 -10.59 1.48
CA GLN A 157 -3.02 -11.20 1.91
C GLN A 157 -2.51 -12.25 0.92
N THR A 158 -3.43 -12.81 0.14
CA THR A 158 -3.16 -13.76 -0.95
C THR A 158 -3.78 -13.26 -2.25
N ILE A 159 -3.30 -13.77 -3.39
CA ILE A 159 -3.87 -13.44 -4.70
C ILE A 159 -5.35 -13.82 -4.77
N GLN A 160 -5.75 -14.94 -4.15
CA GLN A 160 -7.14 -15.39 -4.13
C GLN A 160 -8.04 -14.45 -3.32
N GLU A 161 -7.56 -13.90 -2.21
CA GLU A 161 -8.26 -12.85 -1.48
C GLU A 161 -8.41 -11.59 -2.32
N ALA A 162 -7.32 -11.13 -2.93
CA ALA A 162 -7.31 -9.95 -3.78
C ALA A 162 -8.29 -10.09 -4.95
N MET A 163 -8.34 -11.26 -5.60
CA MET A 163 -9.28 -11.56 -6.68
C MET A 163 -10.75 -11.60 -6.22
N ARG A 164 -11.03 -12.04 -4.99
CA ARG A 164 -12.39 -11.99 -4.42
C ARG A 164 -12.84 -10.55 -4.20
N GLU A 165 -11.97 -9.71 -3.67
CA GLU A 165 -12.26 -8.28 -3.50
C GLU A 165 -12.41 -7.57 -4.86
N ALA A 166 -11.58 -7.90 -5.85
CA ALA A 166 -11.70 -7.41 -7.22
C ALA A 166 -13.04 -7.79 -7.86
N LYS A 167 -13.51 -9.03 -7.64
CA LYS A 167 -14.84 -9.49 -8.08
C LYS A 167 -15.98 -8.71 -7.40
N SER A 168 -15.86 -8.45 -6.10
CA SER A 168 -16.82 -7.62 -5.35
C SER A 168 -16.90 -6.19 -5.90
N ALA A 169 -15.75 -5.57 -6.17
CA ALA A 169 -15.67 -4.25 -6.79
C ALA A 169 -16.28 -4.23 -8.20
N ARG A 170 -16.03 -5.25 -9.02
CA ARG A 170 -16.66 -5.41 -10.34
C ARG A 170 -18.19 -5.53 -10.26
N GLY A 171 -18.73 -6.15 -9.21
CA GLY A 171 -20.18 -6.20 -8.99
C GLY A 171 -20.83 -4.82 -8.87
N LYS A 172 -20.06 -3.81 -8.42
CA LYS A 172 -20.49 -2.41 -8.34
C LYS A 172 -20.15 -1.64 -9.63
N GLN A 173 -19.02 -1.95 -10.26
CA GLN A 173 -18.53 -1.29 -11.47
C GLN A 173 -17.97 -2.34 -12.46
N GLY A 174 -18.81 -2.84 -13.37
CA GLY A 174 -18.47 -3.97 -14.26
C GLY A 174 -17.31 -3.73 -15.24
N GLN A 175 -16.92 -2.47 -15.46
CA GLN A 175 -15.82 -2.09 -16.34
C GLN A 175 -14.44 -2.16 -15.68
N LEU A 176 -14.37 -2.35 -14.36
CA LEU A 176 -13.09 -2.43 -13.65
C LEU A 176 -12.26 -3.63 -14.11
N ARG A 177 -10.97 -3.39 -14.29
CA ARG A 177 -9.91 -4.38 -14.53
C ARG A 177 -8.78 -4.14 -13.55
N PHE A 178 -8.19 -5.20 -13.06
CA PHE A 178 -7.17 -5.16 -12.02
C PHE A 178 -5.84 -5.62 -12.58
N SER A 179 -4.76 -4.93 -12.19
CA SER A 179 -3.41 -5.46 -12.29
C SER A 179 -2.90 -5.70 -10.87
N TYR A 180 -2.53 -6.95 -10.55
CA TYR A 180 -2.10 -7.31 -9.21
C TYR A 180 -0.61 -7.02 -9.04
N ASP A 181 -0.25 -6.18 -8.06
CA ASP A 181 1.12 -5.99 -7.59
C ASP A 181 1.38 -6.94 -6.42
N MET A 182 2.30 -7.90 -6.60
CA MET A 182 2.64 -8.91 -5.60
C MET A 182 3.57 -8.39 -4.50
N LEU A 183 3.93 -7.09 -4.52
CA LEU A 183 4.73 -6.37 -3.51
C LEU A 183 6.18 -6.86 -3.33
N GLY A 184 6.58 -7.97 -3.95
CA GLY A 184 7.96 -8.44 -3.98
C GLY A 184 8.89 -7.48 -4.72
N GLU A 185 9.99 -7.09 -4.09
CA GLU A 185 11.03 -6.23 -4.69
C GLU A 185 12.40 -6.48 -4.04
N GLY A 186 13.46 -6.16 -4.78
CA GLY A 186 14.82 -6.09 -4.24
C GLY A 186 15.31 -7.38 -3.58
N ALA A 187 15.25 -8.50 -4.31
CA ALA A 187 15.79 -9.79 -3.84
C ALA A 187 17.22 -9.60 -3.33
N ARG A 188 17.54 -10.18 -2.16
CA ARG A 188 18.88 -10.08 -1.57
C ARG A 188 19.70 -11.34 -1.84
N THR A 189 19.02 -12.46 -2.05
CA THR A 189 19.63 -13.75 -2.34
C THR A 189 18.98 -14.41 -3.56
N SER A 190 19.64 -15.43 -4.13
CA SER A 190 19.03 -16.25 -5.18
C SER A 190 17.78 -16.99 -4.68
N ALA A 191 17.73 -17.33 -3.39
CA ALA A 191 16.56 -17.94 -2.76
C ALA A 191 15.36 -16.97 -2.72
N ASP A 192 15.61 -15.68 -2.44
CA ASP A 192 14.55 -14.66 -2.52
C ASP A 192 14.03 -14.52 -3.95
N ALA A 193 14.93 -14.47 -4.94
CA ALA A 193 14.54 -14.38 -6.34
C ALA A 193 13.71 -15.59 -6.78
N GLY A 194 14.08 -16.81 -6.37
CA GLY A 194 13.30 -18.01 -6.64
C GLY A 194 11.92 -17.99 -5.97
N ARG A 195 11.85 -17.52 -4.72
CA ARG A 195 10.57 -17.37 -4.00
C ARG A 195 9.64 -16.35 -4.68
N TYR A 196 10.17 -15.21 -5.12
CA TYR A 196 9.39 -14.21 -5.86
C TYR A 196 8.96 -14.72 -7.23
N LEU A 197 9.83 -15.43 -7.96
CA LEU A 197 9.48 -16.07 -9.23
C LEU A 197 8.30 -17.02 -9.06
N GLN A 198 8.35 -17.90 -8.05
CA GLN A 198 7.26 -18.82 -7.76
C GLN A 198 5.97 -18.07 -7.40
N SER A 199 6.06 -17.02 -6.57
CA SER A 199 4.90 -16.20 -6.23
C SER A 199 4.26 -15.52 -7.45
N TYR A 200 5.05 -15.13 -8.46
CA TYR A 200 4.50 -14.58 -9.70
C TYR A 200 3.86 -15.68 -10.57
N LEU A 201 4.46 -16.86 -10.68
CA LEU A 201 3.88 -18.00 -11.39
C LEU A 201 2.53 -18.40 -10.78
N ASP A 202 2.47 -18.56 -9.47
CA ASP A 202 1.23 -18.93 -8.75
C ASP A 202 0.14 -17.87 -8.94
N ALA A 203 0.52 -16.58 -8.98
CA ALA A 203 -0.40 -15.49 -9.22
C ALA A 203 -0.90 -15.46 -10.68
N ILE A 204 -0.02 -15.68 -11.66
CA ILE A 204 -0.42 -15.80 -13.07
C ILE A 204 -1.43 -16.94 -13.23
N ASP A 205 -1.16 -18.10 -12.64
CA ASP A 205 -2.04 -19.26 -12.69
C ASP A 205 -3.42 -18.97 -12.08
N ALA A 206 -3.43 -18.29 -10.93
CA ALA A 206 -4.67 -17.89 -10.28
C ALA A 206 -5.48 -16.91 -11.14
N ILE A 207 -4.83 -15.90 -11.74
CA ILE A 207 -5.48 -14.90 -12.61
C ILE A 207 -6.04 -15.58 -13.87
N ALA A 208 -5.25 -16.45 -14.51
CA ALA A 208 -5.59 -17.18 -15.72
C ALA A 208 -6.84 -18.06 -15.54
N ALA A 209 -7.07 -18.61 -14.35
CA ALA A 209 -8.25 -19.41 -14.04
C ALA A 209 -9.59 -18.66 -14.23
N SER A 210 -9.56 -17.32 -14.25
CA SER A 210 -10.73 -16.47 -14.46
C SER A 210 -10.66 -15.61 -15.73
N ALA A 211 -9.61 -15.79 -16.55
CA ALA A 211 -9.39 -15.02 -17.75
C ALA A 211 -10.25 -15.52 -18.92
N ASP A 212 -10.76 -14.58 -19.72
CA ASP A 212 -11.38 -14.87 -21.01
C ASP A 212 -10.30 -14.96 -22.09
N ARG A 213 -9.98 -16.19 -22.50
CA ARG A 213 -8.98 -16.49 -23.55
C ARG A 213 -9.37 -15.98 -24.93
N SER A 214 -10.64 -15.68 -25.17
CA SER A 214 -11.11 -15.15 -26.46
C SER A 214 -11.02 -13.62 -26.52
N ALA A 215 -10.83 -12.96 -25.38
CA ALA A 215 -10.74 -11.52 -25.28
C ALA A 215 -9.29 -11.01 -25.38
N ALA A 216 -9.13 -9.77 -25.83
CA ALA A 216 -7.83 -9.10 -25.82
C ALA A 216 -7.28 -9.01 -24.38
N PRO A 217 -5.94 -9.04 -24.16
CA PRO A 217 -5.36 -8.96 -22.81
C PRO A 217 -5.82 -7.76 -21.99
N SER A 218 -6.09 -6.61 -22.63
CA SER A 218 -6.61 -5.40 -21.97
C SER A 218 -8.02 -5.55 -21.36
N ARG A 219 -8.72 -6.63 -21.72
CA ARG A 219 -10.06 -6.98 -21.21
C ARG A 219 -9.99 -8.00 -20.07
N ASN A 220 -8.80 -8.50 -19.72
CA ASN A 220 -8.57 -9.40 -18.60
C ASN A 220 -7.90 -8.66 -17.44
N ASP A 221 -7.92 -9.28 -16.26
CA ASP A 221 -7.03 -8.86 -15.18
C ASP A 221 -5.58 -9.24 -15.54
N GLY A 222 -4.62 -8.50 -15.03
CA GLY A 222 -3.19 -8.70 -15.28
C GLY A 222 -2.35 -8.73 -14.01
N ILE A 223 -1.03 -8.78 -14.18
CA ILE A 223 -0.07 -8.80 -13.09
C ILE A 223 1.02 -7.76 -13.34
N SER A 224 1.54 -7.17 -12.28
CA SER A 224 2.71 -6.29 -12.31
C SER A 224 3.90 -6.99 -11.66
N ILE A 225 5.04 -7.01 -12.35
CA ILE A 225 6.28 -7.62 -11.86
C ILE A 225 7.36 -6.55 -11.65
N LYS A 226 8.28 -6.80 -10.71
CA LYS A 226 9.47 -5.96 -10.50
C LYS A 226 10.72 -6.76 -10.82
N LEU A 227 11.52 -6.27 -11.75
CA LEU A 227 12.77 -6.95 -12.17
C LEU A 227 13.76 -7.13 -11.01
N SER A 228 13.77 -6.20 -10.06
CA SER A 228 14.59 -6.29 -8.84
C SER A 228 14.18 -7.43 -7.92
N ALA A 229 12.93 -7.92 -8.00
CA ALA A 229 12.48 -9.10 -7.25
C ALA A 229 13.05 -10.40 -7.83
N LEU A 230 13.39 -10.42 -9.11
CA LEU A 230 13.73 -11.64 -9.84
C LEU A 230 15.24 -11.86 -10.00
N HIS A 231 16.07 -10.94 -9.52
CA HIS A 231 17.51 -11.11 -9.57
C HIS A 231 18.20 -10.36 -8.41
N PRO A 232 19.04 -11.04 -7.59
CA PRO A 232 19.60 -10.44 -6.38
C PRO A 232 20.61 -9.31 -6.63
N ARG A 233 21.07 -9.19 -7.88
CA ARG A 233 22.03 -8.18 -8.33
C ARG A 233 21.53 -7.47 -9.59
N TYR A 234 20.29 -6.99 -9.55
CA TYR A 234 19.71 -6.19 -10.62
C TYR A 234 20.31 -4.77 -10.62
N GLU A 235 21.51 -4.64 -11.15
CA GLU A 235 22.31 -3.41 -11.18
C GLU A 235 23.12 -3.32 -12.49
N ASP A 236 23.44 -2.10 -12.93
CA ASP A 236 24.10 -1.86 -14.23
C ASP A 236 25.47 -2.56 -14.35
N ALA A 237 26.24 -2.58 -13.26
CA ALA A 237 27.54 -3.27 -13.20
C ALA A 237 27.44 -4.79 -13.41
N GLN A 238 26.25 -5.38 -13.28
CA GLN A 238 26.00 -6.82 -13.43
C GLN A 238 25.22 -7.12 -14.72
N ARG A 239 25.26 -6.21 -15.71
CA ARG A 239 24.47 -6.31 -16.95
C ARG A 239 24.53 -7.67 -17.64
N GLU A 240 25.73 -8.24 -17.83
CA GLU A 240 25.87 -9.53 -18.52
C GLU A 240 25.19 -10.66 -17.74
N ARG A 241 25.37 -10.65 -16.41
CA ARG A 241 24.74 -11.60 -15.50
C ARG A 241 23.22 -11.48 -15.53
N VAL A 242 22.71 -10.24 -15.45
CA VAL A 242 21.27 -9.94 -15.54
C VAL A 242 20.71 -10.45 -16.87
N LEU A 243 21.35 -10.17 -18.00
CA LEU A 243 20.86 -10.65 -19.30
C LEU A 243 20.86 -12.18 -19.41
N ARG A 244 21.82 -12.86 -18.79
CA ARG A 244 21.91 -14.32 -18.81
C ARG A 244 20.92 -15.00 -17.85
N GLU A 245 20.67 -14.41 -16.67
CA GLU A 245 19.94 -15.04 -15.57
C GLU A 245 18.50 -14.50 -15.42
N LEU A 246 18.31 -13.18 -15.47
CA LEU A 246 16.99 -12.55 -15.29
C LEU A 246 16.10 -12.71 -16.52
N VAL A 247 16.65 -12.57 -17.74
CA VAL A 247 15.84 -12.61 -18.97
C VAL A 247 15.12 -13.97 -19.12
N PRO A 248 15.77 -15.13 -18.93
CA PRO A 248 15.06 -16.41 -18.96
C PRO A 248 13.97 -16.54 -17.88
N ALA A 249 14.21 -16.02 -16.68
CA ALA A 249 13.23 -16.04 -15.59
C ALA A 249 11.99 -15.18 -15.92
N VAL A 250 12.19 -13.99 -16.50
CA VAL A 250 11.09 -13.15 -16.98
C VAL A 250 10.39 -13.78 -18.17
N TRP A 251 11.14 -14.42 -19.08
CA TRP A 251 10.58 -15.11 -20.23
C TRP A 251 9.61 -16.23 -19.81
N GLN A 252 9.95 -17.02 -18.79
CA GLN A 252 9.03 -18.01 -18.21
C GLN A 252 7.71 -17.38 -17.74
N LEU A 253 7.76 -16.21 -17.09
CA LEU A 253 6.55 -15.49 -16.68
C LEU A 253 5.74 -15.01 -17.89
N CYS A 254 6.40 -14.52 -18.94
CA CYS A 254 5.76 -14.10 -20.17
C CYS A 254 5.09 -15.27 -20.91
N GLU A 255 5.77 -16.42 -21.04
CA GLU A 255 5.20 -17.63 -21.63
C GLU A 255 3.98 -18.08 -20.82
N ARG A 256 4.13 -18.18 -19.49
CA ARG A 256 3.04 -18.63 -18.63
C ARG A 256 1.81 -17.70 -18.67
N ALA A 257 2.02 -16.40 -18.84
CA ALA A 257 0.94 -15.42 -18.98
C ALA A 257 0.31 -15.39 -20.39
N ALA A 258 1.00 -15.90 -21.40
CA ALA A 258 0.50 -15.98 -22.77
C ALA A 258 -0.35 -17.23 -23.02
N ASP A 259 -0.08 -18.33 -22.30
CA ASP A 259 -0.79 -19.62 -22.35
C ASP A 259 -2.22 -19.57 -21.74
#